data_AF-A0AAD8GVI3-F1
#
_entry.id   AF-A0AAD8GVI3-F1
#
_cell.length_a   1.000
_cell.length_b   1.000
_cell.length_c   1.000
_cell.angle_alpha   90.00
_cell.angle_beta   90.00
_cell.angle_gamma   90.00
#
_symmetry.space_group_name_H-M   'P 1'
#
loop_
_entity.id
_entity.type
_entity.pdbx_description
1 polymer ?
#
loop_
_entity_poly.entity_id
_entity_poly.type
_entity_poly.pdbx_seq_one_letter_code
_entity_poly.pdbx_strand_id
1 'polypeptide(L)'
;MASDRSWMNRRFDANKKITDDYKIGVEDFIRYAVARTEDSKGRIRCPCTECGNYYIKYPDDVILDLYRHGIMPGYTTWSSHGESDRSRDDTGTSSINDNQSEMDPVEQNQLLLEMDFGGEDDDMNLVQCPLYE
;
A
#
# COMPACT_ATOMS: atom_id res chain seq x y z
N MET A 1 12.21 13.63 -15.58
CA MET A 1 10.88 14.25 -15.71
C MET A 1 10.01 13.59 -14.66
N ALA A 2 9.68 14.30 -13.59
CA ALA A 2 8.71 13.79 -12.62
C ALA A 2 7.41 13.56 -13.39
N SER A 3 6.87 12.34 -13.37
CA SER A 3 5.55 12.09 -13.94
C SER A 3 4.59 13.07 -13.27
N ASP A 4 3.98 13.98 -14.02
CA ASP A 4 3.09 14.98 -13.45
C ASP A 4 1.87 14.28 -12.82
N ARG A 5 1.94 14.02 -11.51
CA ARG A 5 0.86 13.42 -10.70
C ARG A 5 -0.28 14.40 -10.43
N SER A 6 -0.32 15.53 -11.15
CA SER A 6 -1.36 16.55 -11.05
C SER A 6 -2.76 16.00 -11.33
N TRP A 7 -2.87 14.95 -12.14
CA TRP A 7 -4.14 14.30 -12.44
C TRP A 7 -4.84 13.76 -11.19
N MET A 8 -4.10 13.30 -10.18
CA MET A 8 -4.67 12.75 -8.93
C MET A 8 -5.54 13.78 -8.18
N ASN A 9 -5.18 15.05 -8.26
CA ASN A 9 -5.92 16.15 -7.64
C ASN A 9 -7.00 16.74 -8.56
N ARG A 10 -7.01 16.39 -9.85
CA ARG A 10 -7.95 16.89 -10.86
C ARG A 10 -9.04 15.86 -11.17
N ARG A 11 -9.68 15.31 -10.14
CA ARG A 11 -10.73 14.30 -10.31
C ARG A 11 -11.94 14.82 -11.08
N PHE A 12 -12.40 16.04 -10.81
CA PHE A 12 -13.61 16.62 -11.42
C PHE A 12 -13.31 17.85 -12.29
N ASP A 13 -14.04 17.97 -13.40
CA ASP A 13 -14.08 19.19 -14.21
C ASP A 13 -15.04 20.24 -13.61
N ALA A 14 -15.15 21.40 -14.26
CA ALA A 14 -16.09 22.46 -13.87
C ALA A 14 -17.57 21.99 -13.86
N ASN A 15 -17.89 20.90 -14.54
CA ASN A 15 -19.23 20.32 -14.64
C ASN A 15 -19.45 19.14 -13.67
N LYS A 16 -18.53 18.93 -12.71
CA LYS A 16 -18.54 17.79 -11.76
C LYS A 16 -18.47 16.42 -12.44
N LYS A 17 -17.94 16.35 -13.66
CA LYS A 17 -17.67 15.09 -14.37
C LYS A 17 -16.24 14.64 -14.11
N ILE A 18 -16.03 13.33 -14.10
CA ILE A 18 -14.68 12.76 -13.99
C ILE A 18 -13.87 13.17 -15.22
N THR A 19 -12.73 13.82 -15.00
CA THR A 19 -11.85 14.27 -16.09
C THR A 19 -11.22 13.07 -16.79
N ASP A 20 -10.92 13.21 -18.09
CA ASP A 20 -10.25 12.14 -18.82
C ASP A 20 -8.80 11.97 -18.35
N ASP A 21 -8.11 13.04 -17.95
CA ASP A 21 -6.82 12.99 -17.24
C ASP A 21 -6.87 12.03 -16.04
N TYR A 22 -7.93 12.13 -15.23
CA TYR A 22 -8.08 11.27 -14.05
C TYR A 22 -8.28 9.81 -14.42
N LYS A 23 -9.09 9.52 -15.46
CA LYS A 23 -9.30 8.14 -15.93
C LYS A 23 -8.01 7.52 -16.46
N ILE A 24 -7.28 8.25 -17.30
CA ILE A 24 -6.00 7.80 -17.87
C ILE A 24 -5.00 7.53 -16.75
N GLY A 25 -4.87 8.45 -15.79
CA GLY A 25 -3.99 8.29 -14.66
C GLY A 25 -4.37 7.10 -13.76
N VAL A 26 -5.67 6.87 -13.54
CA VAL A 26 -6.16 5.68 -12.82
C VAL A 26 -5.78 4.41 -13.58
N GLU A 27 -6.00 4.31 -14.89
CA GLU A 27 -5.60 3.14 -15.68
C GLU A 27 -4.09 2.87 -15.57
N ASP A 28 -3.27 3.90 -15.67
CA ASP A 28 -1.82 3.77 -15.55
C ASP A 28 -1.39 3.33 -14.15
N PHE A 29 -2.03 3.85 -13.11
CA PHE A 29 -1.83 3.38 -11.74
C PHE A 29 -2.17 1.90 -11.60
N ILE A 30 -3.31 1.46 -12.12
CA ILE A 30 -3.75 0.06 -12.04
C ILE A 30 -2.76 -0.86 -12.76
N ARG A 31 -2.34 -0.49 -13.99
CA ARG A 31 -1.33 -1.23 -14.75
C ARG A 31 -0.03 -1.35 -13.96
N TYR A 32 0.41 -0.25 -13.33
CA TYR A 32 1.62 -0.24 -12.52
C TYR A 32 1.50 -1.13 -11.27
N ALA A 33 0.38 -1.03 -10.56
CA ALA A 33 0.09 -1.76 -9.34
C ALA A 33 -0.01 -3.27 -9.60
N VAL A 34 -0.72 -3.68 -10.66
CA VAL A 34 -0.86 -5.10 -11.03
C VAL A 34 0.47 -5.69 -11.47
N ALA A 35 1.30 -4.94 -12.21
CA ALA A 35 2.62 -5.41 -12.61
C ALA A 35 3.59 -5.65 -11.43
N ARG A 36 3.29 -5.11 -10.25
CA ARG A 36 4.13 -5.18 -9.04
C ARG A 36 3.43 -5.83 -7.86
N THR A 37 2.26 -6.43 -8.07
CA THR A 37 1.57 -7.12 -6.98
C THR A 37 2.17 -8.50 -6.75
N GLU A 38 2.35 -8.84 -5.49
CA GLU A 38 2.76 -10.18 -5.03
C GLU A 38 1.55 -11.10 -4.85
N ASP A 39 0.33 -10.55 -4.92
CA ASP A 39 -0.91 -11.31 -4.77
C ASP A 39 -1.12 -12.23 -5.98
N SER A 40 -1.21 -13.54 -5.72
CA SER A 40 -1.38 -14.54 -6.79
C SER A 40 -2.71 -14.40 -7.55
N LYS A 41 -3.69 -13.67 -7.00
CA LYS A 41 -4.97 -13.38 -7.67
C LYS A 41 -4.95 -12.04 -8.42
N GLY A 42 -3.80 -11.35 -8.46
CA GLY A 42 -3.65 -10.07 -9.14
C GLY A 42 -4.36 -8.91 -8.44
N ARG A 43 -4.70 -9.05 -7.16
CA ARG A 43 -5.35 -8.00 -6.38
C ARG A 43 -4.33 -6.96 -5.93
N ILE A 44 -4.76 -5.72 -5.76
CA ILE A 44 -3.89 -4.58 -5.44
C ILE A 44 -4.41 -3.81 -4.22
N ARG A 45 -3.54 -3.07 -3.55
CA ARG A 45 -3.94 -2.19 -2.45
C ARG A 45 -4.74 -1.02 -3.00
N CYS A 46 -5.84 -0.67 -2.35
CA CYS A 46 -6.70 0.42 -2.80
C CYS A 46 -6.26 1.76 -2.15
N PRO A 47 -5.76 2.75 -2.92
CA PRO A 47 -5.36 4.05 -2.39
C PRO A 47 -6.55 5.02 -2.26
N CYS A 48 -7.78 4.51 -2.25
CA CYS A 48 -8.98 5.33 -2.09
C CYS A 48 -8.99 6.02 -0.72
N THR A 49 -9.64 7.18 -0.59
CA THR A 49 -9.74 7.91 0.70
C THR A 49 -10.34 7.07 1.82
N GLU A 50 -11.32 6.21 1.52
CA GLU A 50 -11.95 5.31 2.49
C GLU A 50 -11.05 4.12 2.86
N CYS A 51 -10.21 3.69 1.92
CA CYS A 51 -9.48 2.44 1.98
C CYS A 51 -8.08 2.62 2.59
N GLY A 52 -7.44 3.75 2.29
CA GLY A 52 -6.13 4.13 2.80
C GLY A 52 -5.00 3.13 2.59
N ASN A 53 -5.01 2.38 1.47
CA ASN A 53 -4.08 1.29 1.18
C ASN A 53 -4.16 0.07 2.13
N TYR A 54 -5.15 0.01 3.01
CA TYR A 54 -5.34 -1.09 3.95
C TYR A 54 -5.97 -2.32 3.29
N TYR A 55 -6.94 -2.08 2.39
CA TYR A 55 -7.67 -3.16 1.71
C TYR A 55 -7.03 -3.55 0.38
N ILE A 56 -6.93 -4.86 0.16
CA ILE A 56 -6.50 -5.45 -1.10
C ILE A 56 -7.75 -5.89 -1.87
N LYS A 57 -7.97 -5.31 -3.05
CA LYS A 57 -9.17 -5.53 -3.87
C LYS A 57 -8.81 -5.84 -5.32
N TYR A 58 -9.79 -6.30 -6.10
CA TYR A 58 -9.57 -6.50 -7.53
C TYR A 58 -9.36 -5.15 -8.24
N PRO A 59 -8.58 -5.12 -9.33
CA PRO A 59 -8.35 -3.91 -10.11
C PRO A 59 -9.64 -3.16 -10.47
N ASP A 60 -10.69 -3.88 -10.87
CA ASP A 60 -11.98 -3.30 -11.24
C ASP A 60 -12.66 -2.60 -10.05
N ASP A 61 -12.62 -3.22 -8.86
CA ASP A 61 -13.14 -2.63 -7.63
C ASP A 61 -12.34 -1.38 -7.22
N VAL A 62 -11.02 -1.43 -7.38
CA VAL A 62 -10.16 -0.27 -7.10
C VAL A 62 -10.48 0.88 -8.06
N ILE A 63 -10.68 0.63 -9.35
CA ILE A 63 -11.09 1.66 -10.31
C ILE A 63 -12.42 2.31 -9.87
N LEU A 64 -13.40 1.49 -9.49
CA LEU A 64 -14.70 1.98 -9.03
C LEU A 64 -14.57 2.85 -7.77
N ASP A 65 -13.80 2.39 -6.79
CA ASP A 65 -13.53 3.15 -5.55
C ASP A 65 -12.80 4.46 -5.84
N LEU A 66 -11.83 4.46 -6.75
CA LEU A 66 -11.12 5.66 -7.18
C LEU A 66 -12.04 6.63 -7.93
N TYR A 67 -13.03 6.13 -8.66
CA TYR A 67 -14.03 6.96 -9.33
C TYR A 67 -15.09 7.49 -8.37
N ARG A 68 -15.38 6.81 -7.26
CA ARG A 68 -16.40 7.19 -6.26
C ARG A 68 -15.85 8.07 -5.14
N HIS A 69 -14.71 7.70 -4.57
CA HIS A 69 -14.12 8.37 -3.41
C HIS A 69 -12.94 9.26 -3.79
N GLY A 70 -12.18 8.87 -4.82
CA GLY A 70 -10.95 9.55 -5.18
C GLY A 70 -9.72 8.95 -4.51
N ILE A 71 -8.55 9.31 -5.03
CA ILE A 71 -7.26 8.97 -4.41
C ILE A 71 -7.09 9.79 -3.12
N MET A 72 -6.48 9.19 -2.10
CA MET A 72 -6.10 9.88 -0.87
C MET A 72 -5.26 11.13 -1.15
N PRO A 73 -5.65 12.32 -0.63
CA PRO A 73 -4.85 13.53 -0.76
C PRO A 73 -3.43 13.34 -0.23
N GLY A 74 -2.43 13.75 -0.99
CA GLY A 74 -1.02 13.58 -0.62
C GLY A 74 -0.43 12.20 -0.95
N TYR A 75 -1.23 11.23 -1.41
CA TYR A 75 -0.73 9.97 -1.95
C TYR A 75 -0.22 10.14 -3.39
N THR A 76 0.83 10.94 -3.55
CA THR A 76 1.45 11.22 -4.87
C THR A 76 2.51 10.20 -5.25
N THR A 77 3.07 9.50 -4.26
CA THR A 77 4.08 8.44 -4.43
C THR A 77 3.42 7.10 -4.16
N TRP A 78 3.52 6.16 -5.09
CA TRP A 78 2.97 4.82 -4.98
C TRP A 78 3.85 3.92 -4.11
N SER A 79 4.22 4.40 -2.92
CA SER A 79 5.12 3.74 -1.98
C SER A 79 4.62 2.35 -1.58
N SER A 80 3.30 2.20 -1.41
CA SER A 80 2.65 0.91 -1.12
C SER A 80 2.67 -0.07 -2.29
N HIS A 81 3.10 0.37 -3.47
CA HIS A 81 3.19 -0.39 -4.72
C HIS A 81 4.64 -0.45 -5.24
N GLY A 82 5.63 -0.14 -4.39
CA GLY A 82 7.04 -0.27 -4.72
C GLY A 82 7.64 0.91 -5.47
N GLU A 83 6.95 2.05 -5.56
CA GLU A 83 7.56 3.28 -6.06
C GLU A 83 8.47 3.89 -4.98
N SER A 84 9.79 3.72 -5.16
CA SER A 84 10.80 4.42 -4.37
C SER A 84 10.96 5.85 -4.90
N ASP A 85 10.75 6.84 -4.04
CA ASP A 85 11.02 8.24 -4.33
C ASP A 85 12.52 8.41 -4.62
N ARG A 86 12.87 8.61 -5.89
CA ARG A 86 14.26 8.79 -6.34
C ARG A 86 14.86 10.13 -5.87
N SER A 87 14.18 10.89 -5.02
CA SER A 87 14.70 12.14 -4.43
C SER A 87 15.68 11.94 -3.28
N ARG A 88 16.06 10.71 -2.93
CA ARG A 88 17.14 10.41 -1.96
C ARG A 88 18.29 9.65 -2.62
N ASP A 89 18.95 10.29 -3.58
CA ASP A 89 20.32 9.93 -3.94
C ASP A 89 21.14 11.22 -3.93
N ASP A 90 21.74 11.50 -2.77
CA ASP A 90 23.09 12.06 -2.65
C ASP A 90 23.43 12.12 -1.15
N THR A 91 24.14 11.12 -0.64
CA THR A 91 25.34 11.27 0.22
C THR A 91 25.86 9.88 0.56
N GLY A 92 27.00 9.49 -0.04
CA GLY A 92 28.08 8.94 0.77
C GLY A 92 28.40 7.44 0.69
N THR A 93 29.26 7.13 -0.29
CA THR A 93 30.49 6.32 -0.16
C THR A 93 30.43 4.79 -0.03
N SER A 94 30.78 4.16 -1.16
CA SER A 94 31.83 3.13 -1.35
C SER A 94 31.78 1.79 -0.60
N SER A 95 31.68 0.75 -1.43
CA SER A 95 32.13 -0.64 -1.24
C SER A 95 33.34 -0.82 -0.33
N ILE A 96 33.21 -1.64 0.72
CA ILE A 96 34.24 -2.62 1.13
C ILE A 96 33.53 -3.90 1.59
N ASN A 97 34.08 -5.00 1.10
CA ASN A 97 33.72 -6.39 1.33
C ASN A 97 34.63 -6.91 2.45
N ASP A 98 34.13 -7.43 3.57
CA ASP A 98 34.96 -8.22 4.49
C ASP A 98 34.16 -9.23 5.32
N ASN A 99 34.69 -10.44 5.36
CA ASN A 99 34.14 -11.65 5.96
C ASN A 99 34.46 -11.74 7.48
N GLN A 100 33.53 -12.35 8.23
CA GLN A 100 33.68 -13.19 9.45
C GLN A 100 34.70 -12.81 10.57
N SER A 101 34.21 -12.74 11.81
CA SER A 101 34.93 -13.25 13.01
C SER A 101 33.96 -13.45 14.19
N GLU A 102 34.37 -14.32 15.11
CA GLU A 102 33.55 -15.16 16.00
C GLU A 102 33.33 -14.61 17.45
N MET A 103 32.20 -15.02 18.06
CA MET A 103 31.90 -15.51 19.45
C MET A 103 32.26 -14.79 20.80
N ASP A 104 31.17 -14.48 21.57
CA ASP A 104 30.84 -14.69 23.04
C ASP A 104 31.59 -13.99 24.23
N PRO A 105 31.08 -13.92 25.52
CA PRO A 105 29.81 -14.42 26.16
C PRO A 105 29.10 -13.51 27.25
N VAL A 106 27.92 -13.98 27.74
CA VAL A 106 27.35 -13.89 29.13
C VAL A 106 26.86 -12.51 29.66
N GLU A 107 25.64 -12.32 30.21
CA GLU A 107 25.03 -13.00 31.38
C GLU A 107 23.50 -12.85 31.42
N GLN A 108 22.87 -13.84 32.06
CA GLN A 108 21.45 -14.20 32.05
C GLN A 108 20.62 -13.42 33.09
N ASN A 109 19.30 -13.54 32.92
CA ASN A 109 18.25 -13.49 33.95
C ASN A 109 17.78 -12.12 34.46
N GLN A 110 16.50 -11.85 34.73
CA GLN A 110 15.24 -12.61 34.71
C GLN A 110 14.11 -11.58 34.97
N LEU A 111 12.84 -12.02 34.81
CA LEU A 111 11.54 -11.46 35.25
C LEU A 111 10.73 -10.99 34.03
N LEU A 112 9.98 -11.82 33.28
CA LEU A 112 9.13 -12.96 33.62
C LEU A 112 8.12 -12.64 34.73
N LEU A 113 6.94 -12.16 34.32
CA LEU A 113 5.70 -12.70 34.86
C LEU A 113 4.75 -12.98 33.70
N GLU A 114 4.56 -14.27 33.49
CA GLU A 114 3.66 -14.91 32.55
C GLU A 114 2.20 -14.65 32.95
N MET A 115 1.34 -14.51 31.94
CA MET A 115 -0.07 -14.88 32.07
C MET A 115 -0.43 -15.68 30.82
N ASP A 116 -0.28 -16.98 30.96
CA ASP A 116 -0.74 -18.05 30.09
C ASP A 116 -2.28 -18.08 30.06
N PHE A 117 -2.87 -18.28 28.88
CA PHE A 117 -4.11 -19.04 28.72
C PHE A 117 -4.25 -19.44 27.25
N GLY A 118 -3.98 -20.71 26.99
CA GLY A 118 -4.14 -21.35 25.68
C GLY A 118 -5.56 -21.38 25.16
N GLY A 119 -5.66 -21.70 23.87
CA GLY A 119 -6.92 -21.92 23.17
C GLY A 119 -6.71 -21.89 21.66
N GLU A 120 -6.24 -23.00 21.10
CA GLU A 120 -6.60 -23.41 19.75
C GLU A 120 -8.14 -23.46 19.69
N ASP A 121 -8.75 -22.81 18.70
CA ASP A 121 -9.88 -23.34 17.93
C ASP A 121 -10.34 -22.29 16.91
N ASP A 122 -10.51 -22.78 15.68
CA ASP A 122 -11.16 -22.14 14.56
C ASP A 122 -12.52 -21.52 14.93
N ASP A 123 -12.72 -20.23 14.67
CA ASP A 123 -14.03 -19.75 14.21
C ASP A 123 -13.90 -18.45 13.38
N MET A 124 -14.22 -18.59 12.09
CA MET A 124 -14.48 -17.50 11.16
C MET A 124 -15.68 -16.67 11.65
N ASN A 125 -15.45 -15.61 12.41
CA ASN A 125 -16.52 -14.65 12.65
C ASN A 125 -16.64 -13.69 11.45
N LEU A 126 -17.55 -14.05 10.54
CA LEU A 126 -18.15 -13.16 9.54
C LEU A 126 -18.64 -11.88 10.23
N VAL A 127 -17.90 -10.78 10.05
CA VAL A 127 -18.48 -9.45 10.23
C VAL A 127 -19.31 -9.16 8.99
N GLN A 128 -20.55 -9.63 9.03
CA GLN A 128 -21.58 -9.26 8.08
C GLN A 128 -22.04 -7.83 8.42
N CYS A 129 -21.58 -6.85 7.64
CA CYS A 129 -22.15 -5.50 7.69
C CYS A 129 -23.26 -5.35 6.63
N PRO A 130 -24.37 -4.68 6.99
CA PRO A 130 -25.68 -4.84 6.34
C PRO A 130 -25.75 -4.16 4.98
N LEU A 131 -26.35 -4.87 4.02
CA LEU A 131 -26.91 -4.26 2.81
C LEU A 131 -28.11 -3.41 3.24
N TYR A 132 -28.12 -2.15 2.80
CA TYR A 132 -29.31 -1.31 2.86
C TYR A 132 -30.38 -1.92 1.93
N GLU A 133 -31.62 -1.94 2.43
CA GLU A 133 -32.81 -2.52 1.79
C GLU A 133 -33.11 -1.99 0.37
#